data_AF-A0A1G7F4A3-F1
#
_entry.id   AF-A0A1G7F4A3-F1
#
_cell.length_a   1.000
_cell.length_b   1.000
_cell.length_c   1.000
_cell.angle_alpha   90.00
_cell.angle_beta   90.00
_cell.angle_gamma   90.00
#
_symmetry.space_group_name_H-M   'P 1'
#
loop_
_entity.id
_entity.type
_entity.pdbx_description
1 polymer ?
#
loop_
_entity_poly.entity_id
_entity_poly.type
_entity_poly.pdbx_seq_one_letter_code
_entity_poly.pdbx_strand_id
1 'polypeptide(L)'
;MAAQPKPAASLSSGLLARKGQARPAMRRQDAAGPDDLGWNDMGAGAPAPDVLPPVLVERAALAREVAGGPTLSAAAAAQIGRDSAAQVRKTGRAAFTLRLDGERHLRLRLASALAHQSAQSLVTQALDQFLATMPQVDALAVQVSAKDG
;
A
#
# COMPACT_ATOMS: atom_id res chain seq x y z
N MET A 1 4.61 0.54 47.18
CA MET A 1 5.38 -0.63 46.69
C MET A 1 5.24 -0.66 45.17
N ALA A 2 6.17 -0.07 44.42
CA ALA A 2 6.09 0.02 42.96
C ALA A 2 6.82 -1.16 42.31
N ALA A 3 6.14 -1.87 41.40
CA ALA A 3 6.70 -2.98 40.65
C ALA A 3 7.64 -2.47 39.54
N GLN A 4 8.89 -2.91 39.56
CA GLN A 4 9.87 -2.61 38.51
C GLN A 4 9.55 -3.42 37.23
N PRO A 5 9.61 -2.82 36.03
CA PRO A 5 9.40 -3.54 34.78
C PRO A 5 10.55 -4.53 34.54
N LYS A 6 10.22 -5.77 34.16
CA LYS A 6 11.21 -6.79 33.79
C LYS A 6 12.06 -6.30 32.62
N PRO A 7 13.39 -6.42 32.65
CA PRO A 7 14.25 -5.96 31.57
C PRO A 7 13.96 -6.75 30.28
N ALA A 8 13.87 -6.04 29.16
CA ALA A 8 13.74 -6.64 27.84
C ALA A 8 14.96 -7.53 27.55
N ALA A 9 14.71 -8.74 27.04
CA ALA A 9 15.76 -9.71 26.76
C ALA A 9 16.76 -9.14 25.73
N SER A 10 17.98 -8.86 26.17
CA SER A 10 19.06 -8.38 25.31
C SER A 10 19.56 -9.53 24.42
N LEU A 11 19.53 -9.30 23.11
CA LEU A 11 20.02 -10.25 22.11
C LEU A 11 21.55 -10.22 22.12
N SER A 12 22.17 -11.10 22.92
CA SER A 12 23.62 -11.25 22.93
C SER A 12 24.11 -11.94 21.65
N SER A 13 25.33 -11.61 21.22
CA SER A 13 25.98 -12.14 20.01
C SER A 13 26.00 -13.68 19.96
N GLY A 14 26.00 -14.34 21.13
CA GLY A 14 25.92 -15.80 21.24
C GLY A 14 24.55 -16.39 20.93
N LEU A 15 23.45 -15.65 21.18
CA LEU A 15 22.07 -16.06 20.87
C LEU A 15 21.77 -15.92 19.37
N LEU A 16 22.34 -14.90 18.72
CA LEU A 16 22.33 -14.74 17.25
C LEU A 16 23.14 -15.83 16.55
N ALA A 17 24.31 -16.18 17.07
CA ALA A 17 25.19 -17.17 16.44
C ALA A 17 24.64 -18.60 16.48
N ARG A 18 23.83 -18.96 17.49
CA ARG A 18 23.33 -20.34 17.67
C ARG A 18 21.98 -20.64 17.03
N LYS A 19 21.21 -19.62 16.62
CA LYS A 19 20.05 -19.78 15.72
C LYS A 19 20.47 -19.62 14.24
N GLY A 20 21.66 -20.13 13.91
CA GLY A 20 22.33 -19.95 12.62
C GLY A 20 22.44 -21.23 11.79
N GLN A 21 21.42 -22.09 11.76
CA GLN A 21 21.35 -23.18 10.77
C GLN A 21 20.85 -22.70 9.39
N ALA A 22 20.63 -21.38 9.22
CA ALA A 22 20.37 -20.81 7.91
C ALA A 22 21.68 -20.75 7.11
N ARG A 23 21.81 -21.64 6.13
CA ARG A 23 22.89 -21.60 5.12
C ARG A 23 22.91 -20.19 4.48
N PRO A 24 24.07 -19.53 4.39
CA PRO A 24 24.18 -18.22 3.75
C PRO A 24 23.82 -18.34 2.27
N ALA A 25 22.87 -17.53 1.81
CA ALA A 25 22.41 -17.50 0.42
C ALA A 25 23.42 -16.84 -0.55
N MET A 26 24.57 -16.39 -0.06
CA MET A 26 25.56 -15.68 -0.86
C MET A 26 26.87 -16.46 -0.93
N ARG A 27 27.21 -16.87 -2.14
CA ARG A 27 28.57 -17.27 -2.52
C ARG A 27 29.44 -16.02 -2.43
N ARG A 28 30.59 -16.09 -1.76
CA ARG A 28 31.56 -14.98 -1.78
C ARG A 28 32.04 -14.81 -3.22
N GLN A 29 31.91 -13.59 -3.73
CA GLN A 29 32.46 -13.19 -5.01
C GLN A 29 33.83 -12.62 -4.69
N ASP A 30 34.85 -13.40 -5.02
CA ASP A 30 36.25 -13.05 -4.80
C ASP A 30 36.58 -11.88 -5.73
N ALA A 31 37.13 -10.80 -5.16
CA ALA A 31 37.45 -9.59 -5.90
C ALA A 31 38.62 -9.83 -6.87
N ALA A 32 38.32 -9.88 -8.16
CA ALA A 32 39.27 -9.69 -9.25
C ALA A 32 38.62 -8.85 -10.36
N GLY A 33 39.15 -7.64 -10.57
CA GLY A 33 39.01 -6.85 -11.80
C GLY A 33 37.88 -5.80 -11.82
N PRO A 34 38.20 -4.50 -11.96
CA PRO A 34 37.23 -3.49 -12.38
C PRO A 34 37.03 -3.57 -13.90
N ASP A 35 35.78 -3.50 -14.35
CA ASP A 35 35.36 -3.17 -15.72
C ASP A 35 35.69 -4.18 -16.85
N ASP A 36 35.51 -5.48 -16.64
CA ASP A 36 35.43 -6.46 -17.75
C ASP A 36 34.25 -7.44 -17.59
N LEU A 37 33.04 -6.88 -17.54
CA LEU A 37 31.85 -7.65 -17.84
C LEU A 37 31.38 -7.21 -19.22
N GLY A 38 31.64 -8.06 -20.22
CA GLY A 38 31.17 -7.99 -21.61
C GLY A 38 29.64 -8.03 -21.77
N TRP A 39 28.92 -7.38 -20.85
CA TRP A 39 27.50 -7.06 -20.90
C TRP A 39 27.20 -5.81 -21.73
N ASN A 40 28.23 -5.01 -22.05
CA ASN A 40 28.10 -3.80 -22.83
C ASN A 40 28.61 -3.94 -24.28
N ASP A 41 29.07 -5.13 -24.68
CA ASP A 41 29.50 -5.42 -26.06
C ASP A 41 28.58 -6.47 -26.71
N MET A 42 27.28 -6.17 -26.78
CA MET A 42 26.46 -6.69 -27.87
C MET A 42 26.31 -5.58 -28.89
N GLY A 43 27.05 -5.73 -29.98
CA GLY A 43 27.11 -4.83 -31.11
C GLY A 43 25.73 -4.32 -31.53
N ALA A 44 25.73 -3.06 -31.95
CA ALA A 44 24.62 -2.36 -32.57
C ALA A 44 24.04 -3.17 -33.74
N GLY A 45 23.01 -3.97 -33.44
CA GLY A 45 22.05 -4.48 -34.40
C GLY A 45 20.70 -3.87 -34.04
N ALA A 46 20.24 -2.92 -34.86
CA ALA A 46 18.94 -2.27 -34.66
C ALA A 46 17.83 -3.31 -34.48
N PRO A 47 17.00 -3.25 -33.42
CA PRO A 47 15.93 -4.22 -33.24
C PRO A 47 14.85 -4.04 -34.32
N ALA A 48 14.47 -5.16 -34.92
CA ALA A 48 13.29 -5.27 -35.79
C ALA A 48 12.02 -4.77 -35.07
N PRO A 49 11.05 -4.18 -35.78
CA PRO A 49 9.84 -3.66 -35.16
C PRO A 49 8.92 -4.80 -34.70
N ASP A 50 8.17 -4.54 -33.62
CA ASP A 50 6.91 -5.18 -33.20
C ASP A 50 6.91 -6.42 -32.28
N VAL A 51 8.01 -6.81 -31.65
CA VAL A 51 7.94 -7.80 -30.55
C VAL A 51 7.89 -7.09 -29.20
N LEU A 52 6.69 -7.02 -28.62
CA LEU A 52 6.50 -6.52 -27.26
C LEU A 52 7.37 -7.34 -26.27
N PRO A 53 8.12 -6.68 -25.37
CA PRO A 53 8.93 -7.39 -24.39
C PRO A 53 8.06 -8.27 -23.47
N PRO A 54 8.54 -9.48 -23.09
CA PRO A 54 7.74 -10.50 -22.40
C PRO A 54 7.13 -10.01 -21.07
N VAL A 55 7.80 -9.11 -20.37
CA VAL A 55 7.31 -8.49 -19.13
C VAL A 55 6.02 -7.70 -19.33
N LEU A 56 5.84 -7.05 -20.49
CA LEU A 56 4.60 -6.32 -20.80
C LEU A 56 3.44 -7.27 -21.10
N VAL A 57 3.73 -8.44 -21.68
CA VAL A 57 2.76 -9.51 -21.92
C VAL A 57 2.28 -10.10 -20.60
N GLU A 58 3.21 -10.37 -19.67
CA GLU A 58 2.90 -10.87 -18.33
C GLU A 58 2.06 -9.87 -17.53
N ARG A 59 2.43 -8.58 -17.56
CA ARG A 59 1.65 -7.52 -16.88
C ARG A 59 0.23 -7.40 -17.44
N ALA A 60 0.05 -7.56 -18.75
CA ALA A 60 -1.26 -7.55 -19.38
C ALA A 60 -2.09 -8.79 -19.03
N ALA A 61 -1.44 -9.96 -18.88
CA ALA A 61 -2.09 -11.19 -18.43
C ALA A 61 -2.56 -11.09 -16.97
N LEU A 62 -1.68 -10.64 -16.07
CA LEU A 62 -1.98 -10.38 -14.67
C LEU A 62 -3.11 -9.36 -14.50
N ALA A 63 -3.13 -8.30 -15.32
CA ALA A 63 -4.21 -7.31 -15.28
C ALA A 63 -5.58 -7.90 -15.66
N ARG A 64 -5.63 -8.84 -16.62
CA ARG A 64 -6.86 -9.57 -16.98
C ARG A 64 -7.30 -10.54 -15.88
N GLU A 65 -6.35 -11.22 -15.25
CA GLU A 65 -6.62 -12.14 -14.15
C GLU A 65 -7.18 -11.42 -12.91
N VAL A 66 -6.59 -10.27 -12.55
CA VAL A 66 -7.08 -9.44 -11.43
C VAL A 66 -8.45 -8.83 -11.76
N ALA A 67 -8.70 -8.46 -13.02
CA ALA A 67 -10.03 -8.00 -13.46
C ALA A 67 -11.10 -9.11 -13.41
N GLY A 68 -10.69 -10.37 -13.53
CA GLY A 68 -11.55 -11.56 -13.43
C GLY A 68 -11.58 -12.21 -12.04
N GLY A 69 -11.04 -11.55 -11.01
CA GLY A 69 -11.00 -12.07 -9.65
C GLY A 69 -12.40 -12.49 -9.15
N PRO A 70 -12.48 -13.45 -8.21
CA PRO A 70 -13.76 -14.01 -7.78
C PRO A 70 -14.69 -12.89 -7.29
N THR A 71 -15.85 -12.78 -7.94
CA THR A 71 -16.95 -11.98 -7.42
C THR A 71 -17.32 -12.54 -6.06
N LEU A 72 -17.02 -11.81 -4.99
CA LEU A 72 -17.45 -12.18 -3.65
C LEU A 72 -18.95 -12.45 -3.67
N SER A 73 -19.37 -13.55 -3.05
CA SER A 73 -20.80 -13.83 -2.93
C SER A 73 -21.50 -12.64 -2.26
N ALA A 74 -22.75 -12.38 -2.64
CA ALA A 74 -23.53 -11.32 -2.00
C ALA A 74 -23.55 -11.45 -0.47
N ALA A 75 -23.51 -12.69 0.04
CA ALA A 75 -23.38 -12.99 1.46
C ALA A 75 -22.02 -12.57 2.05
N ALA A 76 -20.91 -12.81 1.36
CA ALA A 76 -19.58 -12.37 1.80
C ALA A 76 -19.43 -10.85 1.75
N ALA A 77 -19.95 -10.20 0.70
CA ALA A 77 -19.98 -8.74 0.60
C ALA A 77 -20.85 -8.12 1.71
N ALA A 78 -22.02 -8.69 1.99
CA ALA A 78 -22.88 -8.27 3.08
C ALA A 78 -22.22 -8.48 4.45
N GLN A 79 -21.50 -9.58 4.65
CA GLN A 79 -20.76 -9.84 5.89
C GLN A 79 -19.65 -8.79 6.10
N ILE A 80 -18.85 -8.51 5.08
CA ILE A 80 -17.83 -7.46 5.13
C ILE A 80 -18.46 -6.10 5.41
N GLY A 81 -19.63 -5.80 4.81
CA GLY A 81 -20.40 -4.58 5.10
C GLY A 81 -20.86 -4.50 6.56
N ARG A 82 -21.39 -5.59 7.12
CA ARG A 82 -21.80 -5.67 8.53
C ARG A 82 -20.62 -5.50 9.49
N ASP A 83 -19.50 -6.16 9.19
CA ASP A 83 -18.29 -6.11 10.01
C ASP A 83 -17.67 -4.71 9.96
N SER A 84 -17.67 -4.08 8.77
CA SER A 84 -17.24 -2.70 8.59
C SER A 84 -18.14 -1.74 9.36
N ALA A 85 -19.46 -1.90 9.30
CA ALA A 85 -20.43 -1.09 10.05
C ALA A 85 -20.33 -1.31 11.57
N ALA A 86 -20.09 -2.54 12.02
CA ALA A 86 -19.80 -2.84 13.43
C ALA A 86 -18.50 -2.19 13.88
N GLN A 87 -17.47 -2.20 13.03
CA GLN A 87 -16.21 -1.53 13.30
C GLN A 87 -16.38 -0.02 13.35
N VAL A 88 -17.17 0.58 12.45
CA VAL A 88 -17.50 2.03 12.51
C VAL A 88 -18.21 2.37 13.81
N ARG A 89 -19.19 1.57 14.24
CA ARG A 89 -19.87 1.76 15.55
C ARG A 89 -18.91 1.68 16.73
N LYS A 90 -17.87 0.85 16.63
CA LYS A 90 -16.87 0.65 17.69
C LYS A 90 -15.77 1.71 17.70
N THR A 91 -15.27 2.12 16.54
CA THR A 91 -14.10 3.00 16.41
C THR A 91 -14.46 4.44 16.04
N GLY A 92 -15.72 4.69 15.68
CA GLY A 92 -16.21 5.95 15.15
C GLY A 92 -15.68 6.28 13.76
N ARG A 93 -14.99 5.35 13.08
CA ARG A 93 -14.30 5.61 11.81
C ARG A 93 -14.59 4.55 10.77
N ALA A 94 -15.05 5.00 9.61
CA ALA A 94 -15.13 4.18 8.40
C ALA A 94 -13.77 4.14 7.69
N ALA A 95 -13.39 2.98 7.16
CA ALA A 95 -12.27 2.89 6.24
C ALA A 95 -12.75 3.23 4.83
N PHE A 96 -12.05 4.14 4.15
CA PHE A 96 -12.33 4.51 2.76
C PHE A 96 -11.06 4.31 1.92
N THR A 97 -11.17 3.54 0.84
CA THR A 97 -10.06 3.32 -0.09
C THR A 97 -10.25 4.19 -1.32
N LEU A 98 -9.39 5.20 -1.51
CA LEU A 98 -9.40 6.10 -2.66
C LEU A 98 -8.48 5.57 -3.77
N ARG A 99 -8.97 5.51 -5.00
CA ARG A 99 -8.15 5.24 -6.19
C ARG A 99 -7.77 6.56 -6.85
N LEU A 100 -6.48 6.77 -7.08
CA LEU A 100 -5.93 7.95 -7.73
C LEU A 100 -5.14 7.54 -8.97
N ASP A 101 -5.23 8.34 -10.04
CA ASP A 101 -4.30 8.23 -11.16
C ASP A 101 -2.88 8.65 -10.73
N GLY A 102 -1.89 8.31 -11.57
CA GLY A 102 -0.48 8.55 -11.25
C GLY A 102 -0.15 10.03 -11.04
N GLU A 103 -0.78 10.92 -11.80
CA GLU A 103 -0.54 12.36 -11.71
C GLU A 103 -1.09 12.94 -10.41
N ARG A 104 -2.35 12.60 -10.05
CA ARG A 104 -2.96 13.02 -8.78
C ARG A 104 -2.18 12.49 -7.57
N HIS A 105 -1.72 11.25 -7.63
CA HIS A 105 -0.89 10.68 -6.56
C HIS A 105 0.45 11.41 -6.42
N LEU A 106 1.11 11.74 -7.54
CA LEU A 106 2.35 12.53 -7.50
C LEU A 106 2.12 13.90 -6.88
N ARG A 107 1.07 14.61 -7.29
CA ARG A 107 0.69 15.91 -6.72
C ARG A 107 0.40 15.83 -5.23
N LEU A 108 -0.34 14.82 -4.78
CA LEU A 108 -0.63 14.61 -3.35
C LEU A 108 0.65 14.33 -2.55
N ARG A 109 1.60 13.57 -3.11
CA ARG A 109 2.89 13.29 -2.47
C ARG A 109 3.73 14.56 -2.31
N LEU A 110 3.81 15.37 -3.38
CA LEU A 110 4.53 16.65 -3.34
C LEU A 110 3.88 17.62 -2.36
N ALA A 111 2.55 17.73 -2.36
CA ALA A 111 1.82 18.53 -1.39
C ALA A 111 2.09 18.09 0.06
N SER A 112 2.12 16.78 0.32
CA SER A 112 2.46 16.23 1.64
C SER A 112 3.87 16.62 2.08
N ALA A 113 4.84 16.59 1.16
CA ALA A 113 6.22 16.97 1.43
C ALA A 113 6.36 18.47 1.74
N LEU A 114 5.69 19.34 0.96
CA LEU A 114 5.74 20.79 1.13
C LEU A 114 4.98 21.26 2.38
N ALA A 115 3.83 20.65 2.68
CA ALA A 115 3.01 21.02 3.84
C ALA A 115 3.50 20.38 5.15
N HIS A 116 4.49 19.49 5.11
CA HIS A 116 4.94 18.68 6.26
C HIS A 116 3.80 17.93 6.95
N GLN A 117 2.83 17.44 6.17
CA GLN A 117 1.65 16.74 6.67
C GLN A 117 1.47 15.40 5.96
N SER A 118 0.80 14.46 6.62
CA SER A 118 0.45 13.19 5.97
C SER A 118 -0.63 13.40 4.90
N ALA A 119 -0.58 12.58 3.85
CA ALA A 119 -1.60 12.59 2.79
C ALA A 119 -3.02 12.40 3.34
N GLN A 120 -3.18 11.57 4.39
CA GLN A 120 -4.47 11.39 5.06
C GLN A 120 -4.99 12.71 5.64
N SER A 121 -4.14 13.46 6.37
CA SER A 121 -4.54 14.73 6.99
C SER A 121 -4.96 15.76 5.94
N LEU A 122 -4.19 15.90 4.87
CA LEU A 122 -4.51 16.81 3.77
C LEU A 122 -5.85 16.46 3.12
N VAL A 123 -6.10 15.18 2.86
CA VAL A 123 -7.36 14.72 2.24
C VAL A 123 -8.54 14.91 3.19
N THR A 124 -8.37 14.63 4.49
CA THR A 124 -9.42 14.90 5.49
C THR A 124 -9.74 16.38 5.57
N GLN A 125 -8.75 17.26 5.69
CA GLN A 125 -8.97 18.71 5.73
C GLN A 125 -9.65 19.23 4.46
N ALA A 126 -9.22 18.77 3.29
CA ALA A 126 -9.84 19.15 2.03
C ALA A 126 -11.30 18.68 1.94
N LEU A 127 -11.60 17.47 2.44
CA LEU A 127 -12.96 16.97 2.50
C LEU A 127 -13.83 17.80 3.45
N ASP A 128 -13.33 18.12 4.65
CA ASP A 128 -14.05 18.93 5.63
C ASP A 128 -14.36 20.33 5.07
N GLN A 129 -13.37 20.97 4.44
CA GLN A 129 -13.55 22.26 3.76
C GLN A 129 -14.57 22.17 2.62
N PHE A 130 -14.53 21.10 1.83
CA PHE A 130 -15.47 20.91 0.74
C PHE A 130 -16.90 20.70 1.25
N LEU A 131 -17.09 19.88 2.28
CA LEU A 131 -18.41 19.64 2.88
C LEU A 131 -18.98 20.90 3.55
N ALA A 132 -18.13 21.75 4.13
CA ALA A 132 -18.55 23.03 4.68
C ALA A 132 -19.17 23.96 3.62
N THR A 133 -18.89 23.75 2.32
CA THR A 133 -19.55 24.50 1.23
C THR A 133 -20.95 23.99 0.90
N MET A 134 -21.37 22.85 1.46
CA MET A 134 -22.61 22.14 1.13
C MET A 134 -23.47 21.87 2.38
N PRO A 135 -24.04 22.90 3.04
CA PRO A 135 -24.83 22.71 4.26
C PRO A 135 -26.11 21.89 4.04
N GLN A 136 -26.57 21.73 2.78
CA GLN A 136 -27.71 20.86 2.49
C GLN A 136 -27.40 19.37 2.76
N VAL A 137 -26.13 18.98 2.71
CA VAL A 137 -25.68 17.61 3.01
C VAL A 137 -25.90 17.29 4.50
N ASP A 138 -25.66 18.25 5.38
CA ASP A 138 -25.89 18.08 6.83
C ASP A 138 -27.38 17.87 7.14
N ALA A 139 -28.26 18.65 6.48
CA ALA A 139 -29.70 18.50 6.62
C ALA A 139 -30.17 17.10 6.18
N LEU A 140 -29.63 16.59 5.07
CA LEU A 140 -29.91 15.23 4.58
C LEU A 140 -29.37 14.16 5.52
N ALA A 141 -28.17 14.36 6.09
CA ALA A 141 -27.57 13.41 7.04
C ALA A 141 -28.43 13.25 8.31
N VAL A 142 -28.99 14.34 8.83
CA VAL A 142 -29.94 14.30 9.97
C VAL A 142 -31.20 13.53 9.60
N GLN A 143 -31.76 13.75 8.40
CA GLN A 143 -32.96 13.05 7.96
C GLN A 143 -32.76 11.54 7.81
N VAL A 144 -31.61 11.11 7.28
CA VAL A 144 -31.27 9.68 7.16
C VAL A 144 -31.10 9.06 8.53
N SER A 145 -30.37 9.72 9.44
CA SER A 145 -30.15 9.23 10.81
C SER A 145 -31.45 9.09 11.60
N ALA A 146 -32.42 9.99 11.39
CA ALA A 146 -33.74 9.94 12.03
C ALA A 146 -34.65 8.85 11.46
N LYS A 147 -34.38 8.34 10.25
CA LYS A 147 -35.13 7.27 9.60
C LYS A 147 -34.57 5.88 9.93
N ASP A 148 -33.30 5.81 10.28
CA ASP A 148 -32.59 4.58 10.64
C ASP A 148 -32.61 4.26 12.15
N GLY A 149 -33.17 5.16 12.98
CA GLY A 149 -33.41 4.97 14.42
C GLY A 149 -34.83 4.54 14.73
#